data_AF-A0A2K2U6M0-F1
#
_entry.id   AF-A0A2K2U6M0-F1
#
_cell.length_a   1.000
_cell.length_b   1.000
_cell.length_c   1.000
_cell.angle_alpha   90.00
_cell.angle_beta   90.00
_cell.angle_gamma   90.00
#
_symmetry.space_group_name_H-M   'P 1'
#
loop_
_entity.id
_entity.type
_entity.pdbx_description
1 polymer ?
#
loop_
_entity_poly.entity_id
_entity_poly.type
_entity_poly.pdbx_seq_one_letter_code
_entity_poly.pdbx_strand_id
1 'polypeptide(L)'
;MTVCQHIDHAAFAAADCRDSSLSCSLAALECALAARPALPAARRIEPPPATNEHVRKSMKGNKRANTKPELLVRARLRAAGLGGYRLQWKVPGRPDVAWPGKKTALFINGCFWHRCPRCKPRMPKSNVEYWVVKFQRNVERDERSVAELEALGWKVHVIWECQLKKKEIDATFAELLPVLAEELGKELRV
;
A
#
# COMPACT_ATOMS: atom_id res chain seq x y z
N MET A 1 -10.53 -54.18 -30.28
CA MET A 1 -10.16 -55.10 -29.18
C MET A 1 -8.89 -54.57 -28.54
N THR A 2 -8.92 -54.35 -27.21
CA THR A 2 -7.78 -54.17 -26.27
C THR A 2 -6.99 -52.84 -26.41
N VAL A 3 -7.20 -51.76 -25.64
CA VAL A 3 -7.10 -51.47 -24.18
C VAL A 3 -5.68 -51.05 -23.72
N CYS A 4 -5.62 -49.81 -23.18
CA CYS A 4 -4.73 -49.24 -22.14
C CYS A 4 -3.23 -49.01 -22.43
N GLN A 5 -2.51 -48.03 -21.85
CA GLN A 5 -2.76 -46.87 -20.97
C GLN A 5 -1.42 -46.08 -20.84
N HIS A 6 -1.52 -44.75 -20.70
CA HIS A 6 -0.65 -43.84 -19.88
C HIS A 6 0.84 -43.73 -20.28
N ILE A 7 1.28 -42.68 -20.96
CA ILE A 7 1.66 -41.35 -20.43
C ILE A 7 2.42 -41.42 -19.10
N ASP A 8 3.76 -41.29 -19.19
CA ASP A 8 4.56 -40.63 -18.17
C ASP A 8 5.50 -39.61 -18.85
N HIS A 9 5.40 -38.39 -18.35
CA HIS A 9 6.21 -37.22 -18.65
C HIS A 9 7.57 -37.33 -17.94
N ALA A 10 8.68 -37.18 -18.67
CA ALA A 10 9.87 -36.43 -18.23
C ALA A 10 10.95 -36.47 -19.33
N ALA A 11 10.73 -35.73 -20.41
CA ALA A 11 11.78 -35.36 -21.35
C ALA A 11 11.89 -33.83 -21.32
N PHE A 12 12.77 -33.30 -20.47
CA PHE A 12 13.41 -32.03 -20.76
C PHE A 12 14.90 -32.18 -20.49
N ALA A 13 15.65 -32.02 -21.57
CA ALA A 13 17.04 -32.35 -21.75
C ALA A 13 17.96 -31.64 -20.75
N ALA A 14 18.87 -32.41 -20.15
CA ALA A 14 20.15 -31.89 -19.72
C ALA A 14 20.96 -31.58 -21.00
N ALA A 15 21.16 -30.29 -21.26
CA ALA A 15 22.07 -29.84 -22.31
C ALA A 15 23.50 -29.79 -21.75
N ASP A 16 24.42 -30.39 -22.50
CA ASP A 16 25.85 -30.45 -22.29
C ASP A 16 26.47 -29.07 -22.01
N CYS A 17 27.06 -28.92 -20.83
CA CYS A 17 27.98 -27.82 -20.51
C CYS A 17 29.43 -28.31 -20.66
N ARG A 18 30.01 -28.13 -21.85
CA ARG A 18 31.46 -28.12 -22.04
C ARG A 18 31.84 -26.78 -22.71
N ASP A 19 32.87 -26.14 -22.13
CA ASP A 19 33.55 -24.92 -22.56
C ASP A 19 32.86 -23.55 -22.42
N SER A 20 33.12 -22.87 -21.29
CA SER A 20 33.76 -21.54 -21.26
C SER A 20 33.73 -20.95 -19.85
N SER A 21 34.90 -20.91 -19.22
CA SER A 21 35.16 -20.68 -17.80
C SER A 21 35.03 -19.23 -17.30
N LEU A 22 34.05 -18.45 -17.79
CA LEU A 22 33.77 -17.10 -17.27
C LEU A 22 32.27 -16.71 -17.24
N SER A 23 31.36 -17.53 -17.79
CA SER A 23 29.91 -17.22 -17.79
C SER A 23 29.15 -17.86 -16.62
N CYS A 24 29.75 -18.82 -15.91
CA CYS A 24 29.06 -19.60 -14.87
C CYS A 24 28.95 -18.86 -13.52
N SER A 25 29.74 -17.79 -13.32
CA SER A 25 29.77 -17.01 -12.07
C SER A 25 28.65 -15.97 -11.98
N LEU A 26 28.15 -15.43 -13.10
CA LEU A 26 27.01 -14.50 -13.08
C LEU A 26 25.67 -15.24 -12.87
N ALA A 27 25.45 -16.36 -13.55
CA ALA A 27 24.22 -17.14 -13.40
C ALA A 27 24.06 -17.70 -11.97
N ALA A 28 25.16 -18.09 -11.32
CA ALA A 28 25.15 -18.51 -9.92
C ALA A 28 24.80 -17.36 -8.95
N LEU A 29 25.23 -16.13 -9.27
CA LEU A 29 24.92 -14.94 -8.47
C LEU A 29 23.44 -14.52 -8.64
N GLU A 30 22.91 -14.58 -9.86
CA GLU A 30 21.48 -14.35 -10.13
C GLU A 30 20.58 -15.40 -9.44
N CYS A 31 21.02 -16.67 -9.42
CA CYS A 31 20.28 -17.74 -8.74
C CYS A 31 20.30 -17.58 -7.20
N ALA A 32 21.42 -17.13 -6.62
CA ALA A 32 21.54 -16.87 -5.18
C ALA A 32 20.69 -15.67 -4.71
N LEU A 33 20.47 -14.67 -5.58
CA LEU A 33 19.55 -13.55 -5.32
C LEU A 33 18.07 -13.98 -5.37
N ALA A 34 17.72 -14.97 -6.20
CA ALA A 34 16.37 -15.52 -6.28
C ALA A 34 16.01 -16.47 -5.11
N ALA A 35 17.02 -16.98 -4.39
CA ALA A 35 16.85 -17.93 -3.29
C ALA A 35 16.92 -17.29 -1.89
N ARG A 36 16.64 -15.98 -1.75
CA ARG A 36 16.51 -15.38 -0.42
C ARG A 36 15.31 -16.04 0.28
N PRO A 37 15.50 -16.77 1.40
CA PRO A 37 14.38 -17.33 2.11
C PRO A 37 13.44 -16.20 2.52
N ALA A 38 12.15 -16.35 2.22
CA ALA A 38 11.14 -15.42 2.68
C ALA A 38 11.31 -15.26 4.20
N LEU A 39 11.54 -14.02 4.64
CA LEU A 39 11.59 -13.69 6.06
C LEU A 39 10.37 -14.32 6.76
N PRO A 40 10.54 -15.01 7.90
CA PRO A 40 9.43 -15.65 8.58
C PRO A 40 8.34 -14.61 8.84
N ALA A 41 7.09 -14.97 8.53
CA ALA A 41 5.94 -14.09 8.71
C ALA A 41 6.01 -13.47 10.11
N ALA A 42 6.20 -12.15 10.17
CA ALA A 42 6.50 -11.44 11.41
C ALA A 42 5.58 -11.94 12.53
N ARG A 43 6.14 -12.40 13.66
CA ARG A 43 5.44 -12.95 14.83
C ARG A 43 4.30 -12.04 15.29
N ARG A 44 3.03 -12.43 15.16
CA ARG A 44 1.89 -11.59 15.61
C ARG A 44 1.99 -11.35 17.12
N ILE A 45 2.45 -10.16 17.51
CA ILE A 45 2.45 -9.71 18.90
C ILE A 45 1.04 -9.24 19.24
N GLU A 46 0.50 -9.74 20.34
CA GLU A 46 -0.81 -9.35 20.83
C GLU A 46 -0.83 -7.87 21.27
N PRO A 47 -1.95 -7.17 21.07
CA PRO A 47 -2.09 -5.79 21.52
C PRO A 47 -2.02 -5.74 23.05
N PRO A 48 -1.10 -4.95 23.63
CA PRO A 48 -0.99 -4.79 25.07
C PRO A 48 -2.21 -4.04 25.64
N PRO A 49 -2.53 -4.22 26.93
CA PRO A 49 -3.57 -3.44 27.58
C PRO A 49 -3.20 -1.95 27.58
N ALA A 50 -4.24 -1.10 27.62
CA ALA A 50 -4.04 0.35 27.66
C ALA A 50 -3.34 0.77 28.96
N THR A 51 -2.25 1.54 28.84
CA THR A 51 -1.44 1.98 29.99
C THR A 51 -2.19 2.90 30.95
N ASN A 52 -3.17 3.67 30.44
CA ASN A 52 -4.00 4.59 31.22
C ASN A 52 -5.37 4.75 30.55
N GLU A 53 -6.37 5.19 31.30
CA GLU A 53 -7.69 5.58 30.82
C GLU A 53 -7.66 6.58 29.66
N HIS A 54 -6.74 7.56 29.68
CA HIS A 54 -6.60 8.49 28.56
C HIS A 54 -6.23 7.77 27.25
N VAL A 55 -5.31 6.80 27.33
CA VAL A 55 -4.91 5.97 26.17
C VAL A 55 -6.07 5.08 25.74
N ARG A 56 -6.79 4.49 26.69
CA ARG A 56 -7.98 3.66 26.41
C ARG A 56 -9.05 4.45 25.65
N LYS A 57 -9.41 5.65 26.13
CA LYS A 57 -10.36 6.56 25.47
C LYS A 57 -9.88 6.98 24.09
N SER A 58 -8.61 7.33 23.94
CA SER A 58 -8.02 7.69 22.63
C SER A 58 -8.08 6.52 21.64
N MET A 59 -7.69 5.32 22.05
CA MET A 59 -7.73 4.13 21.20
C MET A 59 -9.16 3.74 20.81
N LYS A 60 -10.13 3.87 21.73
CA LYS A 60 -11.56 3.63 21.44
C LYS A 60 -12.15 4.65 20.46
N GLY A 61 -11.61 5.87 20.43
CA GLY A 61 -12.04 6.93 19.51
C GLY A 61 -11.53 6.76 18.08
N ASN A 62 -10.54 5.90 17.85
CA ASN A 62 -9.97 5.69 16.51
C ASN A 62 -10.93 4.88 15.64
N LYS A 63 -11.50 5.53 14.64
CA LYS A 63 -12.43 4.93 13.68
C LYS A 63 -11.68 4.34 12.49
N ARG A 64 -12.24 3.27 11.93
CA ARG A 64 -11.70 2.60 10.73
C ARG A 64 -11.99 3.37 9.42
N ALA A 65 -13.04 4.18 9.39
CA ALA A 65 -13.48 4.91 8.20
C ALA A 65 -14.27 6.16 8.59
N ASN A 66 -14.47 7.06 7.61
CA ASN A 66 -15.08 8.38 7.79
C ASN A 66 -14.36 9.21 8.85
N THR A 67 -13.02 9.13 8.85
CA THR A 67 -12.20 10.00 9.68
C THR A 67 -12.34 11.46 9.22
N LYS A 68 -12.00 12.41 10.10
CA LYS A 68 -12.00 13.85 9.75
C LYS A 68 -11.21 14.17 8.47
N PRO A 69 -9.97 13.66 8.28
CA PRO A 69 -9.24 13.90 7.03
C PRO A 69 -9.93 13.30 5.80
N GLU A 70 -10.52 12.10 5.89
CA GLU A 70 -11.28 11.51 4.78
C GLU A 70 -12.47 12.39 4.37
N LEU A 71 -13.25 12.86 5.34
CA LEU A 71 -14.41 13.72 5.06
C LEU A 71 -14.00 15.05 4.42
N LEU A 72 -12.88 15.61 4.86
CA LEU A 72 -12.33 16.86 4.33
C LEU A 72 -11.90 16.71 2.86
N VAL A 73 -11.16 15.65 2.55
CA VAL A 73 -10.75 15.35 1.17
C VAL A 73 -11.96 15.13 0.27
N ARG A 74 -12.94 14.36 0.75
CA ARG A 74 -14.19 14.11 0.02
C ARG A 74 -14.96 15.39 -0.28
N ALA A 75 -14.99 16.34 0.65
CA ALA A 75 -15.64 17.64 0.45
C ALA A 75 -14.90 18.46 -0.63
N ARG A 76 -13.57 18.54 -0.56
CA ARG A 76 -12.74 19.25 -1.54
C ARG A 76 -12.86 18.66 -2.95
N LEU A 77 -12.80 17.33 -3.09
CA LEU A 77 -12.97 16.65 -4.37
C LEU A 77 -14.35 16.92 -4.99
N ARG A 78 -15.41 16.97 -4.18
CA ARG A 78 -16.76 17.30 -4.67
C ARG A 78 -16.87 18.76 -5.10
N ALA A 79 -16.31 19.68 -4.32
CA ALA A 79 -16.28 21.10 -4.66
C ALA A 79 -15.58 21.34 -6.01
N ALA A 80 -14.46 20.63 -6.23
CA ALA A 80 -13.68 20.69 -7.47
C ALA A 80 -14.31 19.99 -8.69
N GLY A 81 -15.51 19.39 -8.56
CA GLY A 81 -16.17 18.68 -9.66
C GLY A 81 -15.68 17.24 -9.90
N LEU A 82 -14.71 16.76 -9.13
CA LEU A 82 -14.15 15.40 -9.22
C LEU A 82 -15.02 14.35 -8.48
N GLY A 83 -16.33 14.41 -8.72
CA GLY A 83 -17.31 13.45 -8.17
C GLY A 83 -17.25 12.06 -8.83
N GLY A 84 -18.18 11.19 -8.44
CA GLY A 84 -18.36 9.85 -9.04
C GLY A 84 -17.42 8.77 -8.50
N TYR A 85 -16.58 9.09 -7.51
CA TYR A 85 -15.73 8.11 -6.84
C TYR A 85 -16.54 7.09 -6.02
N ARG A 86 -15.92 5.97 -5.71
CA ARG A 86 -16.37 4.95 -4.74
C ARG A 86 -15.45 4.98 -3.54
N LEU A 87 -16.00 4.64 -2.38
CA LEU A 87 -15.23 4.56 -1.13
C LEU A 87 -14.89 3.10 -0.86
N GLN A 88 -13.70 2.85 -0.31
CA GLN A 88 -13.31 1.52 0.20
C GLN A 88 -13.51 0.42 -0.86
N TRP A 89 -13.07 0.69 -2.08
CA TRP A 89 -13.25 -0.21 -3.22
C TRP A 89 -12.51 -1.54 -2.99
N LYS A 90 -13.06 -2.65 -3.51
CA LYS A 90 -12.57 -4.02 -3.27
C LYS A 90 -11.34 -4.35 -4.13
N VAL A 91 -10.25 -3.62 -3.92
CA VAL A 91 -8.93 -3.80 -4.54
C VAL A 91 -7.85 -3.87 -3.44
N PRO A 92 -6.61 -4.29 -3.76
CA PRO A 92 -5.51 -4.26 -2.81
C PRO A 92 -5.40 -2.93 -2.06
N GLY A 93 -5.10 -2.99 -0.77
CA GLY A 93 -5.07 -1.82 0.12
C GLY A 93 -6.41 -1.20 0.48
N ARG A 94 -7.50 -1.46 -0.26
CA ARG A 94 -8.83 -0.83 -0.07
C ARG A 94 -8.72 0.71 0.01
N PRO A 95 -8.42 1.38 -1.10
CA PRO A 95 -8.23 2.82 -1.13
C PRO A 95 -9.46 3.56 -0.58
N ASP A 96 -9.20 4.67 0.12
CA ASP A 96 -10.24 5.50 0.72
C ASP A 96 -11.17 6.07 -0.33
N VAL A 97 -10.59 6.49 -1.46
CA VAL A 97 -11.30 7.03 -2.63
C VAL A 97 -10.78 6.33 -3.88
N ALA A 98 -11.69 5.86 -4.74
CA ALA A 98 -11.33 5.21 -5.99
C ALA A 98 -12.26 5.60 -7.14
N TRP A 99 -11.70 5.66 -8.35
CA TRP A 99 -12.45 5.76 -9.61
C TRP A 99 -12.20 4.50 -10.43
N PRO A 100 -12.98 3.42 -10.24
CA PRO A 100 -12.72 2.12 -10.87
C PRO A 100 -12.64 2.18 -12.39
N GLY A 101 -13.49 2.99 -13.04
CA GLY A 101 -13.49 3.13 -14.50
C GLY A 101 -12.24 3.80 -15.09
N LYS A 102 -11.50 4.56 -14.28
CA LYS A 102 -10.23 5.22 -14.67
C LYS A 102 -9.01 4.58 -14.03
N LYS A 103 -9.22 3.54 -13.21
CA LYS A 103 -8.20 2.90 -12.37
C LYS A 103 -7.37 3.90 -11.56
N THR A 104 -7.99 4.95 -11.01
CA THR A 104 -7.31 5.88 -10.10
C THR A 104 -7.70 5.57 -8.67
N ALA A 105 -6.71 5.44 -7.78
CA ALA A 105 -6.87 5.21 -6.36
C ALA A 105 -6.22 6.33 -5.55
N LEU A 106 -6.87 6.74 -4.46
CA LEU A 106 -6.40 7.77 -3.56
C LEU A 106 -6.47 7.25 -2.12
N PHE A 107 -5.31 7.20 -1.47
CA PHE A 107 -5.13 6.83 -0.06
C PHE A 107 -4.97 8.08 0.80
N ILE A 108 -5.61 8.08 1.96
CA ILE A 108 -5.59 9.18 2.94
C ILE A 108 -4.95 8.63 4.22
N ASN A 109 -3.61 8.67 4.25
CA ASN A 109 -2.83 8.01 5.28
C ASN A 109 -2.71 8.88 6.53
N GLY A 110 -3.18 8.33 7.66
CA GLY A 110 -2.92 8.89 8.99
C GLY A 110 -1.42 8.87 9.30
N CYS A 111 -0.86 10.01 9.70
CA CYS A 111 0.59 10.14 9.83
C CYS A 111 1.18 9.15 10.83
N PHE A 112 0.52 8.99 11.98
CA PHE A 112 0.97 8.12 13.07
C PHE A 112 0.96 6.63 12.70
N TRP A 113 -0.11 6.14 12.04
CA TRP A 113 -0.33 4.72 11.76
C TRP A 113 0.51 4.17 10.61
N HIS A 114 0.73 5.01 9.60
CA HIS A 114 1.45 4.69 8.38
C HIS A 114 2.88 5.27 8.37
N ARG A 115 3.35 5.79 9.51
CA ARG A 115 4.73 6.30 9.70
C ARG A 115 5.16 7.31 8.65
N CYS A 116 4.41 8.42 8.56
CA CYS A 116 4.65 9.47 7.57
C CYS A 116 6.13 9.90 7.50
N PRO A 117 6.75 9.84 6.30
CA PRO A 117 8.16 10.19 6.12
C PRO A 117 8.40 11.70 6.31
N ARG A 118 7.38 12.54 6.10
CA ARG A 118 7.47 14.01 6.22
C ARG A 118 7.55 14.47 7.67
N CYS A 119 6.64 13.98 8.52
CA CYS A 119 6.51 14.47 9.90
C CYS A 119 7.21 13.60 10.95
N LYS A 120 7.68 12.39 10.57
CA LYS A 120 8.40 11.45 11.44
C LYS A 120 7.78 11.34 12.84
N PRO A 121 6.55 10.81 12.95
CA PRO A 121 5.78 10.84 14.19
C PRO A 121 6.53 10.16 15.33
N ARG A 122 6.42 10.70 16.55
CA ARG A 122 7.14 10.16 17.72
C ARG A 122 6.72 8.72 18.02
N MET A 123 7.69 7.90 18.42
CA MET A 123 7.44 6.54 18.90
C MET A 123 6.76 6.60 20.28
N PRO A 124 5.70 5.80 20.53
CA PRO A 124 5.19 5.63 21.87
C PRO A 124 6.28 5.08 22.82
N LYS A 125 6.39 5.64 24.02
CA LYS A 125 7.39 5.20 25.02
C LYS A 125 7.04 3.86 25.68
N SER A 126 5.75 3.48 25.67
CA SER A 126 5.25 2.25 26.27
C SER A 126 4.97 1.20 25.19
N ASN A 127 5.23 -0.08 25.50
CA ASN A 127 5.02 -1.22 24.60
C ASN A 127 5.74 -1.10 23.25
N VAL A 128 7.00 -0.66 23.29
CA VAL A 128 7.80 -0.32 22.10
C VAL A 128 7.86 -1.48 21.10
N GLU A 129 8.13 -2.71 21.57
CA GLU A 129 8.24 -3.89 20.71
C GLU A 129 6.95 -4.12 19.89
N TYR A 130 5.79 -4.06 20.53
CA TYR A 130 4.49 -4.15 19.85
C TYR A 130 4.33 -3.06 18.79
N TRP A 131 4.66 -1.81 19.13
CA TRP A 131 4.52 -0.69 18.20
C TRP A 131 5.47 -0.79 17.02
N VAL A 132 6.73 -1.17 17.23
CA VAL A 132 7.73 -1.35 16.17
C VAL A 132 7.22 -2.40 15.18
N VAL A 133 6.86 -3.59 15.65
CA VAL A 133 6.36 -4.67 14.80
C VAL A 133 5.05 -4.29 14.11
N LYS A 134 4.15 -3.59 14.80
CA LYS A 134 2.88 -3.12 14.21
C LYS A 134 3.10 -2.11 13.10
N PHE A 135 3.96 -1.12 13.32
CA PHE A 135 4.23 -0.08 12.34
C PHE A 135 4.95 -0.64 11.13
N GLN A 136 5.95 -1.50 11.34
CA GLN A 136 6.65 -2.18 10.24
C GLN A 136 5.66 -2.94 9.36
N ARG A 137 4.77 -3.75 9.94
CA ARG A 137 3.74 -4.46 9.16
C ARG A 137 2.79 -3.56 8.41
N ASN A 138 2.46 -2.38 8.96
CA ASN A 138 1.60 -1.43 8.28
C ASN A 138 2.31 -0.88 7.04
N VAL A 139 3.56 -0.44 7.19
CA VAL A 139 4.38 0.05 6.07
C VAL A 139 4.55 -1.04 5.01
N GLU A 140 4.93 -2.26 5.39
CA GLU A 140 5.06 -3.40 4.47
C GLU A 140 3.74 -3.76 3.77
N ARG A 141 2.59 -3.55 4.43
CA ARG A 141 1.27 -3.76 3.82
C ARG A 141 0.96 -2.64 2.83
N ASP A 142 1.27 -1.39 3.17
CA ASP A 142 1.02 -0.24 2.31
C ASP A 142 1.85 -0.35 1.03
N GLU A 143 3.15 -0.61 1.14
CA GLU A 143 4.07 -0.81 0.01
C GLU A 143 3.58 -1.92 -0.93
N ARG A 144 3.21 -3.06 -0.36
CA ARG A 144 2.65 -4.18 -1.14
C ARG A 144 1.34 -3.81 -1.82
N SER A 145 0.46 -3.10 -1.14
CA SER A 145 -0.83 -2.70 -1.69
C SER A 145 -0.66 -1.74 -2.86
N VAL A 146 0.30 -0.81 -2.77
CA VAL A 146 0.66 0.11 -3.86
C VAL A 146 1.21 -0.68 -5.03
N ALA A 147 2.19 -1.56 -4.80
CA ALA A 147 2.79 -2.39 -5.86
C ALA A 147 1.76 -3.28 -6.58
N GLU A 148 0.86 -3.91 -5.83
CA GLU A 148 -0.23 -4.72 -6.41
C GLU A 148 -1.21 -3.87 -7.23
N LEU A 149 -1.52 -2.66 -6.79
CA LEU A 149 -2.38 -1.74 -7.54
C LEU A 149 -1.71 -1.27 -8.84
N GLU A 150 -0.44 -0.87 -8.76
CA GLU A 150 0.34 -0.44 -9.92
C GLU A 150 0.46 -1.58 -10.95
N ALA A 151 0.71 -2.82 -10.50
CA ALA A 151 0.73 -4.00 -11.36
C ALA A 151 -0.63 -4.26 -12.07
N LEU A 152 -1.75 -3.88 -11.44
CA LEU A 152 -3.08 -3.94 -12.04
C LEU A 152 -3.40 -2.74 -12.97
N GLY A 153 -2.42 -1.85 -13.16
CA GLY A 153 -2.52 -0.64 -13.97
C GLY A 153 -3.30 0.48 -13.29
N TRP A 154 -3.31 0.51 -11.95
CA TRP A 154 -3.90 1.61 -11.20
C TRP A 154 -2.90 2.74 -11.01
N LYS A 155 -3.39 3.97 -11.14
CA LYS A 155 -2.68 5.18 -10.73
C LYS A 155 -2.96 5.41 -9.25
N VAL A 156 -1.91 5.44 -8.43
CA VAL A 156 -2.03 5.51 -6.98
C VAL A 156 -1.53 6.86 -6.48
N HIS A 157 -2.39 7.55 -5.73
CA HIS A 157 -2.07 8.80 -5.06
C HIS A 157 -2.17 8.62 -3.55
N VAL A 158 -1.23 9.22 -2.80
CA VAL A 158 -1.22 9.15 -1.34
C VAL A 158 -1.17 10.56 -0.77
N ILE A 159 -2.18 10.92 0.01
CA ILE A 159 -2.21 12.15 0.80
C ILE A 159 -1.99 11.79 2.25
N TRP A 160 -1.09 12.52 2.91
CA TRP A 160 -0.85 12.39 4.33
C TRP A 160 -1.70 13.35 5.15
N GLU A 161 -2.13 12.92 6.33
CA GLU A 161 -2.88 13.76 7.28
C GLU A 161 -2.19 15.12 7.57
N CYS A 162 -0.86 15.17 7.59
CA CYS A 162 -0.13 16.43 7.81
C CYS A 162 -0.32 17.46 6.69
N GLN A 163 -0.57 17.00 5.46
CA GLN A 163 -0.83 17.84 4.29
C GLN A 163 -2.26 18.41 4.31
N LEU A 164 -3.16 17.81 5.09
CA LEU A 164 -4.56 18.24 5.23
C LEU A 164 -4.76 19.27 6.35
N LYS A 165 -3.69 19.71 7.00
CA LYS A 165 -3.76 20.76 8.02
C LYS A 165 -4.05 22.11 7.37
N LYS A 166 -4.70 23.01 8.11
CA LYS A 166 -5.15 24.34 7.63
C LYS A 166 -4.09 25.14 6.85
N LYS A 167 -2.80 25.00 7.19
CA LYS A 167 -1.71 25.73 6.52
C LYS A 167 -1.28 25.13 5.18
N GLU A 168 -1.41 23.82 5.02
CA GLU A 168 -0.86 23.06 3.89
C GLU A 168 -1.95 22.61 2.90
N ILE A 169 -3.21 22.65 3.33
CA ILE A 169 -4.32 22.06 2.59
C ILE A 169 -4.50 22.69 1.21
N ASP A 170 -4.48 24.01 1.11
CA ASP A 170 -4.72 24.68 -0.17
C ASP A 170 -3.59 24.41 -1.16
N ALA A 171 -2.33 24.41 -0.71
CA ALA A 171 -1.19 24.01 -1.52
C ALA A 171 -1.29 22.54 -1.99
N THR A 172 -1.65 21.64 -1.08
CA THR A 172 -1.81 20.21 -1.39
C THR A 172 -2.87 19.98 -2.46
N PHE A 173 -4.02 20.65 -2.37
CA PHE A 173 -5.08 20.52 -3.38
C PHE A 173 -4.75 21.26 -4.67
N ALA A 174 -3.99 22.36 -4.63
CA ALA A 174 -3.52 23.05 -5.83
C ALA A 174 -2.60 22.16 -6.68
N GLU A 175 -1.77 21.32 -6.05
CA GLU A 175 -0.92 20.34 -6.74
C GLU A 175 -1.71 19.11 -7.19
N LEU A 176 -2.60 18.58 -6.35
CA LEU A 176 -3.29 17.32 -6.59
C LEU A 176 -4.43 17.41 -7.60
N LEU A 177 -5.25 18.46 -7.53
CA LEU A 177 -6.48 18.54 -8.34
C LEU A 177 -6.21 18.56 -9.85
N PRO A 178 -5.20 19.29 -10.39
CA PRO A 178 -4.91 19.25 -11.82
C PRO A 178 -4.50 17.85 -12.30
N VAL A 179 -3.67 17.15 -11.52
CA VAL A 179 -3.24 15.78 -11.85
C VAL A 179 -4.43 14.84 -11.90
N LEU A 180 -5.30 14.87 -10.87
CA LEU A 180 -6.50 14.04 -10.87
C LEU A 180 -7.48 14.41 -11.98
N ALA A 181 -7.60 15.70 -12.33
CA ALA A 181 -8.45 16.16 -13.42
C ALA A 181 -8.00 15.58 -14.76
N GLU A 182 -6.69 15.65 -15.05
CA GLU A 182 -6.09 15.07 -16.24
C GLU A 182 -6.30 13.56 -16.31
N GLU A 183 -5.99 12.83 -15.23
CA GLU A 183 -6.13 11.37 -15.18
C GLU A 183 -7.58 10.91 -15.36
N LEU A 184 -8.53 11.67 -14.81
CA LEU A 184 -9.95 11.35 -14.91
C LEU A 184 -10.58 11.85 -16.22
N GLY A 185 -9.88 12.71 -16.97
CA GLY A 185 -10.42 13.40 -18.15
C GLY A 185 -11.61 14.29 -17.80
N LYS A 186 -11.50 15.04 -16.69
CA LYS A 186 -12.55 15.94 -16.19
C LYS A 186 -12.02 17.35 -16.08
N GLU A 187 -12.87 18.33 -16.33
CA GLU A 187 -12.57 19.73 -16.06
C GLU A 187 -12.80 20.05 -14.58
N LEU A 188 -11.90 20.85 -14.00
CA LEU A 188 -12.06 21.33 -12.64
C LEU A 188 -13.16 22.39 -12.59
N ARG A 189 -14.05 22.26 -11.60
CA ARG A 189 -15.00 23.31 -11.29
C ARG A 189 -14.27 24.39 -10.48
N VAL A 190 -13.98 25.51 -11.13
CA VAL A 190 -13.42 26.73 -10.52
C VAL A 190 -14.53 27.50 -9.82
#